data_AF-A0A060BIE9-F1
#
_entry.id   AF-A0A060BIE9-F1
#
_cell.length_a   1.000
_cell.length_b   1.000
_cell.length_c   1.000
_cell.angle_alpha   90.00
_cell.angle_beta   90.00
_cell.angle_gamma   90.00
#
_symmetry.space_group_name_H-M   'P 1'
#
loop_
_entity.id
_entity.type
_entity.pdbx_description
1 polymer ?
#
loop_
_entity_poly.entity_id
_entity_poly.type
_entity_poly.pdbx_seq_one_letter_code
_entity_poly.pdbx_strand_id
1 'polypeptide(L)' 'MWIHAASVGETLAVTSVLQNIREFGITVLLTTGTVTSARLAQERFGDAVIHQYVPLDVQPAVRRFLDHWRP' A
#
# COMPACT_ATOMS: atom_id res chain seq x y z
N MET A 1 7.47 1.95 -6.12
CA MET A 1 6.56 0.86 -6.56
C MET A 1 5.30 0.91 -5.73
N TRP A 2 4.14 0.97 -6.38
CA TRP A 2 2.85 0.98 -5.72
C TRP A 2 2.16 -0.38 -5.78
N ILE A 3 1.65 -0.84 -4.62
CA ILE A 3 0.83 -2.04 -4.49
C ILE A 3 -0.48 -1.69 -3.80
N HIS A 4 -1.59 -2.22 -4.31
CA HIS A 4 -2.91 -2.12 -3.68
C HIS A 4 -3.35 -3.47 -3.13
N ALA A 5 -3.82 -3.49 -1.87
CA ALA A 5 -4.48 -4.63 -1.25
C ALA A 5 -5.87 -4.19 -0.75
N ALA A 6 -6.92 -4.62 -1.44
CA ALA A 6 -8.31 -4.25 -1.15
C ALA A 6 -8.86 -4.97 0.08
N SER A 7 -8.31 -6.14 0.40
CA SER A 7 -8.79 -6.99 1.49
C SER A 7 -7.71 -7.42 2.49
N VAL A 8 -8.16 -7.96 3.62
CA VAL A 8 -7.30 -8.60 4.64
C VAL A 8 -6.50 -9.76 4.04
N GLY A 9 -7.14 -10.60 3.23
CA GLY A 9 -6.47 -11.75 2.59
C GLY A 9 -5.36 -11.33 1.64
N GLU A 10 -5.60 -10.30 0.83
CA GLU A 10 -4.59 -9.73 -0.07
C GLU A 10 -3.45 -9.05 0.71
N THR A 11 -3.77 -8.36 1.80
CA THR A 11 -2.76 -7.75 2.68
C THR A 11 -1.85 -8.80 3.31
N LEU A 12 -2.37 -9.98 3.63
CA LEU A 12 -1.54 -11.11 4.06
C LEU A 12 -0.71 -11.67 2.91
N ALA A 13 -1.33 -11.90 1.75
CA ALA A 13 -0.68 -12.50 0.59
C ALA A 13 0.49 -11.67 0.07
N VAL A 14 0.39 -10.34 0.12
CA VAL A 14 1.47 -9.43 -0.35
C VAL A 14 2.69 -9.43 0.59
N THR A 15 2.59 -9.99 1.80
CA THR A 15 3.69 -9.97 2.79
C THR A 15 4.99 -10.56 2.24
N SER A 16 4.91 -11.74 1.62
CA SER A 16 6.08 -12.42 1.07
C SER A 16 6.67 -11.67 -0.12
N VAL A 17 5.82 -11.10 -0.97
CA VAL A 17 6.22 -10.29 -2.12
C VAL A 17 6.94 -9.02 -1.67
N LEU A 18 6.42 -8.34 -0.65
CA LEU A 18 7.05 -7.15 -0.07
C LEU A 18 8.42 -7.44 0.52
N GLN A 19 8.58 -8.56 1.24
CA GLN A 19 9.87 -8.96 1.79
C GLN A 19 10.93 -9.10 0.69
N ASN A 20 10.61 -9.77 -0.41
CA ASN A 20 11.51 -9.92 -1.55
C ASN A 20 11.81 -8.59 -2.24
N ILE A 21 10.81 -7.74 -2.48
CA ILE A 21 10.99 -6.44 -3.15
C ILE A 21 11.94 -5.53 -2.35
N ARG A 22 11.86 -5.58 -1.01
CA ARG A 22 12.70 -4.75 -0.13
C ARG A 22 14.17 -5.13 -0.20
N GLU A 23 14.51 -6.37 -0.49
CA GLU A 23 15.92 -6.79 -0.67
C GLU A 23 16.60 -6.05 -1.82
N PHE A 24 15.83 -5.56 -2.80
CA PHE A 24 16.32 -4.74 -3.90
C PHE A 24 16.42 -3.24 -3.57
N GLY A 25 16.15 -2.85 -2.32
CA GLY A 25 16.18 -1.43 -1.90
C GLY A 25 15.03 -0.59 -2.46
N ILE A 26 13.96 -1.23 -2.95
CA ILE A 26 12.82 -0.54 -3.56
C ILE A 26 11.84 -0.10 -2.46
N THR A 27 11.52 1.20 -2.43
CA THR A 27 10.45 1.73 -1.57
C THR A 27 9.08 1.32 -2.09
N VAL A 28 8.25 0.79 -1.18
CA VAL A 28 6.89 0.36 -1.49
C VAL A 28 5.87 1.31 -0.87
N LEU A 29 4.97 1.81 -1.72
CA LEU A 29 3.72 2.45 -1.32
C LEU A 29 2.62 1.38 -1.32
N LEU A 30 2.08 1.07 -0.15
CA LEU A 30 0.99 0.12 0.01
C LEU A 30 -0.32 0.88 0.24
N THR A 31 -1.34 0.62 -0.59
CA THR A 31 -2.69 1.16 -0.36
C THR A 31 -3.70 0.13 0.07
N THR A 32 -4.57 0.49 1.00
CA THR A 32 -5.72 -0.32 1.42
C THR A 32 -7.01 0.48 1.44
N GLY A 33 -8.16 -0.17 1.30
CA GLY A 33 -9.48 0.49 1.32
C GLY A 33 -10.23 0.42 2.66
N THR A 34 -9.77 -0.39 3.63
CA THR A 34 -10.51 -0.63 4.88
C THR A 34 -9.65 -0.41 6.11
N VAL A 35 -10.28 -0.02 7.23
CA VAL A 35 -9.59 0.18 8.53
C VAL A 35 -8.94 -1.11 9.01
N THR A 36 -9.60 -2.26 8.84
CA THR A 36 -9.05 -3.56 9.23
C THR A 36 -7.77 -3.89 8.47
N SER A 37 -7.76 -3.69 7.15
CA SER A 37 -6.56 -3.96 6.34
C SER A 37 -5.43 -2.96 6.65
N ALA A 38 -5.76 -1.69 6.94
CA ALA A 38 -4.78 -0.70 7.35
C ALA A 38 -4.10 -1.03 8.69
N ARG A 39 -4.88 -1.46 9.70
CA ARG A 39 -4.34 -1.93 10.98
C ARG A 39 -3.42 -3.14 10.78
N LEU A 40 -3.86 -4.11 9.99
CA LEU A 40 -3.06 -5.27 9.67
C LEU A 40 -1.76 -4.89 8.93
N ALA A 41 -1.82 -3.96 7.98
CA ALA A 41 -0.65 -3.46 7.28
C ALA A 41 0.36 -2.82 8.26
N GLN A 42 -0.13 -1.99 9.19
CA GLN A 42 0.72 -1.40 10.24
C GLN A 42 1.34 -2.46 11.15
N GLU A 43 0.57 -3.46 11.59
CA GLU A 43 1.06 -4.54 12.46
C GLU A 43 2.10 -5.42 11.77
N ARG A 44 1.95 -5.68 10.47
CA ARG A 44 2.82 -6.58 9.70
C ARG A 44 4.06 -5.89 9.16
N PHE A 45 3.91 -4.67 8.67
CA PHE A 45 4.95 -3.99 7.93
C PHE A 45 5.56 -2.84 8.73
N GLY A 46 4.82 -2.19 9.63
CA GLY A 46 5.30 -1.01 10.33
C GLY A 46 5.89 0.01 9.35
N ASP A 47 7.10 0.48 9.63
CA ASP A 47 7.82 1.44 8.79
C ASP A 47 8.51 0.82 7.57
N ALA A 48 8.32 -0.48 7.32
CA ALA A 48 8.88 -1.18 6.15
C ALA A 48 8.26 -0.71 4.82
N VAL A 49 7.05 -0.18 4.88
CA VAL A 49 6.29 0.33 3.73
C VAL A 49 5.68 1.67 4.11
N ILE A 50 5.41 2.49 3.10
CA ILE A 50 4.58 3.67 3.27
C ILE A 50 3.13 3.22 3.08
N HIS A 51 2.30 3.35 4.12
CA HIS A 51 0.88 3.02 4.01
C HIS A 51 0.04 4.27 3.74
N GLN A 52 -0.90 4.16 2.80
CA GLN A 52 -1.85 5.23 2.49
C GLN A 52 -3.22 4.61 2.20
N TYR A 53 -4.32 5.27 2.58
CA TYR A 53 -5.63 4.84 2.07
C TYR A 53 -5.72 5.05 0.56
N VAL A 54 -6.34 4.11 -0.15
CA VAL A 54 -6.60 4.23 -1.59
C VAL A 54 -7.41 5.52 -1.86
N PRO A 55 -7.11 6.29 -2.92
CA PRO A 55 -7.93 7.45 -3.25
C PRO A 55 -9.36 7.02 -3.58
N LEU A 56 -10.32 7.91 -3.33
CA LEU A 56 -11.67 7.75 -3.85
C LEU A 56 -11.61 7.66 -5.38
N ASP A 57 -12.48 6.83 -5.97
CA ASP A 57 -12.54 6.60 -7.42
C ASP A 57 -13.24 7.77 -8.15
N VAL A 58 -12.63 8.94 -8.01
CA VAL A 58 -13.03 10.18 -8.67
C VAL A 58 -11.78 10.86 -9.22
N GLN A 59 -11.89 11.38 -10.44
CA GLN A 59 -10.78 11.94 -11.19
C GLN A 59 -9.91 12.93 -10.38
N PRO A 60 -10.47 13.87 -9.59
CA PRO A 60 -9.65 14.80 -8.80
C PRO A 60 -8.80 14.12 -7.72
N ALA A 61 -9.35 13.09 -7.05
CA ALA A 61 -8.67 12.38 -5.97
C ALA A 61 -7.56 11.47 -6.51
N VAL A 62 -7.85 10.72 -7.57
CA VAL A 62 -6.86 9.87 -8.25
C VAL A 62 -5.72 10.71 -8.81
N ARG A 63 -6.02 11.83 -9.48
CA ARG A 63 -5.00 12.73 -10.02
C ARG A 63 -4.10 13.29 -8.92
N ARG A 64 -4.68 13.80 -7.83
CA ARG A 64 -3.90 14.32 -6.69
C ARG A 64 -3.01 13.25 -6.06
N PHE A 65 -3.49 12.01 -5.96
CA PHE A 65 -2.71 10.89 -5.43
C PHE A 65 -1.50 10.59 -6.31
N LEU A 66 -1.69 10.48 -7.63
CA LEU A 66 -0.62 10.19 -8.58
C LEU A 66 0.39 11.35 -8.69
N ASP A 67 -0.10 12.60 -8.68
CA ASP A 67 0.75 13.80 -8.74
C ASP A 67 1.68 13.91 -7.51
N HIS A 68 1.19 13.49 -6.33
CA HIS A 68 1.95 13.50 -5.08
C HIS A 68 2.96 12.35 -5.01
N TRP A 69 2.50 11.11 -5.18
CA TRP A 69 3.33 9.93 -4.95
C TRP A 69 4.27 9.60 -6.10
N ARG A 70 3.88 9.94 -7.34
CA ARG A 70 4.60 9.58 -8.58
C ARG A 70 5.13 8.13 -8.53
N PRO A 71 4.24 7.16 -8.23
CA PRO A 71 4.62 5.83 -7.76
C PRO A 71 5.38 4.95 -8.75
#